data_AF-A0A419T8S8-F1
#
_entry.id   AF-A0A419T8S8-F1
#
_cell.length_a   1.000
_cell.length_b   1.000
_cell.length_c   1.000
_cell.angle_alpha   90.00
_cell.angle_beta   90.00
_cell.angle_gamma   90.00
#
_symmetry.space_group_name_H-M   'P 1'
#
loop_
_entity.id
_entity.type
_entity.pdbx_description
1 polymer ?
#
loop_
_entity_poly.entity_id
_entity_poly.type
_entity_poly.pdbx_seq_one_letter_code
_entity_poly.pdbx_strand_id
1 'polypeptide(L)'
;MVYWLYKWKMDNQNIYEVKDMKRILYEILPYIAILLVCLFNARNIITGTGNPIIRKYGKLTDQEKELYDSLKVKMSQLLYVLSLAILTVLAFVFSVIYPNIILPKMFIVCYLVEIVVLLIFSETKWILNLFCKKSRISNL
;
A
#
# COMPACT_ATOMS: atom_id res chain seq x y z
N MET A 1 -23.62 48.33 -18.29
CA MET A 1 -24.47 47.29 -17.64
C MET A 1 -24.11 45.87 -18.10
N VAL A 2 -24.05 45.60 -19.42
CA VAL A 2 -23.73 44.26 -19.98
C VAL A 2 -22.36 43.72 -19.54
N TYR A 3 -21.32 44.57 -19.53
CA TYR A 3 -19.97 44.18 -19.09
C TYR A 3 -19.92 43.67 -17.64
N TRP A 4 -20.66 44.32 -16.73
CA TRP A 4 -20.69 43.94 -15.32
C TRP A 4 -21.40 42.60 -15.08
N LEU A 5 -22.48 42.33 -15.83
CA LEU A 5 -23.16 41.03 -15.83
C LEU A 5 -22.25 39.90 -16.35
N TYR A 6 -21.46 40.18 -17.39
CA TYR A 6 -20.53 39.20 -17.95
C TYR A 6 -19.39 38.87 -16.97
N LYS A 7 -18.80 39.90 -16.34
CA LYS A 7 -17.75 39.72 -15.33
C LYS A 7 -18.25 38.96 -14.09
N TRP A 8 -19.43 39.31 -13.58
CA TRP A 8 -20.04 38.60 -12.44
C TRP A 8 -20.31 37.11 -12.73
N LYS A 9 -20.76 36.79 -13.95
CA LYS A 9 -20.96 35.39 -14.36
C LYS A 9 -19.64 34.61 -14.41
N MET A 10 -18.59 35.19 -14.97
CA MET A 10 -17.25 34.57 -15.05
C MET A 10 -16.63 34.37 -13.66
N ASP A 11 -16.73 35.35 -12.77
CA ASP A 11 -16.18 35.27 -11.42
C ASP A 11 -16.90 34.20 -10.60
N ASN A 12 -18.24 34.12 -10.68
CA ASN A 12 -18.99 33.06 -10.01
C ASN A 12 -18.68 31.68 -10.59
N GLN A 13 -18.57 31.54 -11.92
CA GLN A 13 -18.25 30.27 -12.56
C GLN A 13 -16.87 29.74 -12.13
N ASN A 14 -15.85 30.62 -12.06
CA ASN A 14 -14.53 30.29 -11.49
C ASN A 14 -14.61 29.86 -10.01
N ILE A 15 -15.44 30.51 -9.19
CA ILE A 15 -15.62 30.14 -7.78
C ILE A 15 -16.25 28.74 -7.64
N TYR A 16 -17.21 28.38 -8.50
CA TYR A 16 -17.79 27.05 -8.52
C TYR A 16 -16.77 25.99 -8.96
N GLU A 17 -16.01 26.25 -10.03
CA GLU A 17 -14.97 25.33 -10.51
C GLU A 17 -13.87 25.08 -9.46
N VAL A 18 -13.43 26.12 -8.75
CA VAL A 18 -12.44 25.99 -7.66
C VAL A 18 -12.99 25.21 -6.46
N LYS A 19 -14.28 25.36 -6.14
CA LYS A 19 -14.94 24.57 -5.08
C LYS A 19 -15.06 23.10 -5.48
N ASP A 20 -15.46 22.81 -6.72
CA ASP A 20 -15.61 21.44 -7.21
C ASP A 20 -14.26 20.73 -7.32
N MET A 21 -13.20 21.41 -7.79
CA MET A 21 -11.84 20.85 -7.79
C MET A 21 -11.36 20.50 -6.38
N LYS A 22 -11.60 21.37 -5.39
CA LYS A 22 -11.25 21.07 -3.99
C LYS A 22 -12.03 19.86 -3.48
N ARG A 23 -13.31 19.77 -3.78
CA ARG A 23 -14.15 18.64 -3.38
C ARG A 23 -13.62 17.32 -3.95
N ILE A 24 -13.32 17.28 -5.25
CA ILE A 24 -12.75 16.08 -5.90
C ILE A 24 -11.41 15.70 -5.26
N LEU A 25 -10.53 16.66 -5.03
CA LEU A 25 -9.17 16.41 -4.55
C LEU A 25 -9.13 15.95 -3.08
N TYR A 26 -9.98 16.51 -2.23
CA TYR A 26 -9.92 16.28 -0.79
C TYR A 26 -10.94 15.23 -0.30
N GLU A 27 -12.09 15.11 -0.96
CA GLU A 27 -13.11 14.14 -0.55
C GLU A 27 -13.03 12.86 -1.38
N ILE A 28 -12.87 12.94 -2.71
CA ILE A 28 -13.04 11.78 -3.59
C ILE A 28 -11.71 11.04 -3.84
N LEU A 29 -10.63 11.78 -4.07
CA LEU A 29 -9.30 11.22 -4.36
C LEU A 29 -8.81 10.19 -3.32
N PRO A 30 -8.99 10.40 -1.99
CA PRO A 30 -8.56 9.42 -1.00
C PRO A 30 -9.29 8.09 -1.12
N TYR A 31 -10.60 8.11 -1.40
CA TYR A 31 -11.37 6.89 -1.62
C TYR A 31 -10.97 6.18 -2.90
N ILE A 32 -10.71 6.92 -3.98
CA ILE A 32 -10.18 6.34 -5.22
C ILE A 32 -8.82 5.69 -4.96
N ALA A 33 -7.95 6.33 -4.18
CA ALA A 33 -6.65 5.76 -3.81
C ALA A 33 -6.80 4.47 -3.00
N ILE A 34 -7.66 4.45 -1.99
CA ILE A 34 -7.98 3.24 -1.20
C ILE A 34 -8.53 2.14 -2.11
N LEU A 35 -9.47 2.46 -3.00
CA LEU A 35 -10.05 1.49 -3.92
C LEU A 35 -8.99 0.89 -4.86
N LEU A 36 -8.12 1.71 -5.44
CA LEU A 36 -7.03 1.27 -6.30
C LEU A 36 -6.06 0.36 -5.55
N VAL A 37 -5.76 0.67 -4.28
CA VAL A 37 -4.92 -0.17 -3.42
C VAL A 37 -5.59 -1.51 -3.14
N CYS A 38 -6.87 -1.51 -2.77
CA CYS A 38 -7.64 -2.74 -2.56
C CYS A 38 -7.63 -3.61 -3.82
N LEU A 39 -7.82 -3.02 -5.00
CA LEU A 39 -7.77 -3.71 -6.29
C LEU A 39 -6.38 -4.26 -6.60
N PHE A 40 -5.31 -3.51 -6.31
CA PHE A 40 -3.94 -3.96 -6.49
C PHE A 40 -3.63 -5.18 -5.61
N ASN A 41 -4.05 -5.14 -4.34
CA ASN A 41 -3.87 -6.24 -3.40
C ASN A 41 -4.72 -7.46 -3.77
N ALA A 42 -5.99 -7.26 -4.15
CA ALA A 42 -6.86 -8.33 -4.64
C ALA A 42 -6.27 -9.00 -5.88
N ARG A 43 -5.76 -8.22 -6.85
CA ARG A 43 -5.05 -8.74 -8.02
C ARG A 43 -3.84 -9.58 -7.62
N ASN A 44 -3.04 -9.10 -6.66
CA ASN A 44 -1.87 -9.83 -6.19
C ASN A 44 -2.24 -11.18 -5.54
N ILE A 45 -3.32 -11.21 -4.75
CA ILE A 45 -3.83 -12.45 -4.17
C ILE A 45 -4.33 -13.40 -5.27
N ILE A 46 -5.18 -12.94 -6.19
CA ILE A 46 -5.81 -13.75 -7.23
C ILE A 46 -4.78 -14.33 -8.21
N THR A 47 -3.80 -13.54 -8.64
CA THR A 47 -2.79 -13.98 -9.60
C THR A 47 -1.66 -14.78 -8.96
N GLY A 48 -1.69 -14.99 -7.64
CA GLY A 48 -0.63 -15.67 -6.89
C GLY A 48 0.71 -14.91 -6.89
N THR A 49 0.76 -13.68 -7.40
CA THR A 49 1.92 -12.79 -7.34
C THR A 49 2.12 -12.19 -5.94
N GLY A 50 1.08 -12.21 -5.09
CA GLY A 50 1.05 -11.65 -3.74
C GLY A 50 1.75 -12.48 -2.66
N ASN A 51 2.39 -13.58 -3.04
CA ASN A 51 3.24 -14.36 -2.15
C ASN A 51 4.74 -14.16 -2.47
N PRO A 52 5.29 -12.93 -2.34
CA PRO A 52 6.65 -12.64 -2.79
C PRO A 52 7.70 -13.51 -2.09
N ILE A 53 7.53 -13.76 -0.79
CA ILE A 53 8.51 -14.51 0.01
C ILE A 53 8.45 -15.99 -0.33
N ILE A 54 7.26 -16.61 -0.33
CA ILE A 54 7.09 -18.02 -0.71
C ILE A 54 7.49 -18.25 -2.17
N ARG A 55 7.19 -17.32 -3.07
CA ARG A 55 7.56 -17.43 -4.49
C ARG A 55 9.07 -17.32 -4.69
N LYS A 56 9.75 -16.40 -4.00
CA LYS A 56 11.23 -16.33 -4.01
C LYS A 56 11.84 -17.60 -3.44
N TYR A 57 11.30 -18.13 -2.35
CA TYR A 57 11.72 -19.41 -1.79
C TYR A 57 11.49 -20.57 -2.77
N GLY A 58 10.37 -20.58 -3.49
CA GLY A 58 10.06 -21.60 -4.50
C GLY A 58 11.01 -21.60 -5.71
N LYS A 59 11.63 -20.45 -6.03
CA LYS A 59 12.63 -20.30 -7.10
C LYS A 59 14.04 -20.78 -6.70
N LEU A 60 14.28 -21.09 -5.42
CA LEU A 60 15.57 -21.60 -4.95
C LEU A 60 15.76 -23.06 -5.37
N THR A 61 17.02 -23.47 -5.54
CA THR A 61 17.35 -24.89 -5.69
C THR A 61 17.13 -25.63 -4.37
N ASP A 62 17.02 -26.96 -4.41
CA ASP A 62 16.77 -27.73 -3.19
C ASP A 62 17.93 -27.62 -2.18
N GLN A 63 19.18 -27.54 -2.67
CA GLN A 63 20.36 -27.26 -1.84
C GLN A 63 20.30 -25.87 -1.19
N GLU A 64 19.81 -24.85 -1.90
CA GLU A 64 19.64 -23.51 -1.32
C GLU A 64 18.52 -23.51 -0.27
N LYS A 65 17.41 -24.23 -0.51
CA LYS A 65 16.29 -24.32 0.43
C LYS A 65 16.69 -24.91 1.78
N GLU A 66 17.63 -25.85 1.80
CA GLU A 66 18.14 -26.44 3.05
C GLU A 66 18.71 -25.40 4.03
N LEU A 67 19.20 -24.26 3.52
CA LEU A 67 19.74 -23.16 4.33
C LEU A 67 18.67 -22.36 5.07
N TYR A 68 17.39 -22.49 4.70
CA TYR A 68 16.28 -21.71 5.24
C TYR A 68 15.27 -22.59 5.97
N ASP A 69 14.61 -22.01 6.95
CA ASP A 69 13.54 -22.63 7.73
C ASP A 69 12.19 -22.35 7.05
N SER A 70 11.55 -23.41 6.54
CA SER A 70 10.28 -23.32 5.81
C SER A 70 9.12 -22.82 6.68
N LEU A 71 9.16 -23.03 8.01
CA LEU A 71 8.17 -22.47 8.93
C LEU A 71 8.34 -20.95 9.04
N LYS A 72 9.59 -20.47 9.16
CA LYS A 72 9.87 -19.03 9.18
C LYS A 72 9.48 -18.36 7.87
N VAL A 73 9.71 -19.00 6.72
CA VAL A 73 9.26 -18.51 5.41
C VAL A 73 7.74 -18.30 5.38
N LYS A 74 6.96 -19.29 5.86
CA LYS A 74 5.49 -19.18 5.93
C LYS A 74 5.04 -18.10 6.91
N MET A 75 5.67 -18.01 8.09
CA MET A 75 5.35 -16.98 9.08
C MET A 75 5.68 -15.58 8.60
N SER A 76 6.81 -15.38 7.93
CA SER A 76 7.16 -14.08 7.32
C SER A 76 6.16 -13.69 6.23
N GLN A 77 5.70 -14.64 5.41
CA GLN A 77 4.62 -14.38 4.44
C GLN A 77 3.30 -14.02 5.14
N LEU A 78 2.94 -14.70 6.23
CA LEU A 78 1.72 -14.40 6.97
C LEU A 78 1.76 -13.01 7.60
N LEU A 79 2.86 -12.67 8.29
CA LEU A 79 3.07 -11.36 8.90
C LEU A 79 3.01 -10.23 7.87
N TYR A 80 3.54 -10.49 6.68
CA TYR A 80 3.48 -9.58 5.55
C TYR A 80 2.05 -9.33 5.06
N VAL A 81 1.24 -10.39 4.88
CA VAL A 81 -0.17 -10.22 4.49
C VAL A 81 -0.95 -9.48 5.58
N LEU A 82 -0.70 -9.81 6.84
CA LEU A 82 -1.34 -9.17 7.99
C LEU A 82 -0.99 -7.68 8.10
N SER A 83 0.27 -7.30 7.93
CA SER A 83 0.68 -5.89 8.00
C SER A 83 -0.08 -5.06 6.96
N LEU A 84 -0.21 -5.60 5.75
CA LEU A 84 -0.86 -4.94 4.64
C LEU A 84 -2.38 -4.81 4.85
N ALA A 85 -3.02 -5.84 5.39
CA ALA A 85 -4.42 -5.79 5.79
C ALA A 85 -4.65 -4.74 6.89
N ILE A 86 -3.79 -4.72 7.93
CA ILE A 86 -3.89 -3.76 9.02
C ILE A 86 -3.72 -2.32 8.52
N LEU A 87 -2.73 -2.05 7.68
CA LEU A 87 -2.47 -0.71 7.17
C LEU A 87 -3.62 -0.21 6.29
N THR A 88 -4.22 -1.11 5.52
CA THR A 88 -5.41 -0.82 4.72
C THR A 88 -6.63 -0.48 5.60
N VAL A 89 -6.88 -1.27 6.64
CA VAL A 89 -7.98 -1.01 7.58
C VAL A 89 -7.75 0.30 8.33
N LEU A 90 -6.54 0.56 8.81
CA LEU A 90 -6.20 1.82 9.48
C LEU A 90 -6.43 3.01 8.57
N ALA A 91 -5.96 2.96 7.32
CA ALA A 91 -6.17 4.03 6.35
C ALA A 91 -7.67 4.29 6.09
N PHE A 92 -8.47 3.25 6.00
CA PHE A 92 -9.93 3.39 5.88
C PHE A 92 -10.56 4.01 7.13
N VAL A 93 -10.25 3.49 8.31
CA VAL A 93 -10.81 3.96 9.59
C VAL A 93 -10.49 5.44 9.80
N PHE A 94 -9.25 5.86 9.60
CA PHE A 94 -8.86 7.25 9.80
C PHE A 94 -9.40 8.20 8.72
N SER A 95 -9.51 7.75 7.46
CA SER A 95 -10.11 8.57 6.39
C SER A 95 -11.62 8.78 6.58
N VAL A 96 -12.32 7.80 7.18
CA VAL A 96 -13.77 7.89 7.43
C VAL A 96 -14.08 8.57 8.76
N ILE A 97 -13.41 8.20 9.85
CA ILE A 97 -13.74 8.65 11.21
C ILE A 97 -13.06 9.98 11.55
N TYR A 98 -11.85 10.22 11.04
CA TYR A 98 -11.03 11.38 11.42
C TYR A 98 -10.54 12.21 10.22
N PRO A 99 -11.44 12.63 9.30
CA PRO A 99 -11.06 13.31 8.06
C PRO A 99 -10.33 14.65 8.29
N ASN A 100 -10.53 15.27 9.45
CA ASN A 100 -9.92 16.56 9.81
C ASN A 100 -8.61 16.42 10.63
N ILE A 101 -8.29 15.24 11.15
CA ILE A 101 -7.11 15.04 12.02
C ILE A 101 -5.90 14.63 11.21
N ILE A 102 -6.08 13.77 10.21
CA ILE A 102 -4.99 13.28 9.38
C ILE A 102 -5.23 13.74 7.96
N LEU A 103 -4.36 14.64 7.48
CA LEU A 103 -4.38 15.08 6.09
C LEU A 103 -4.32 13.85 5.18
N PRO A 104 -5.18 13.75 4.15
CA PRO A 104 -5.15 12.65 3.18
C PRO A 104 -3.76 12.37 2.59
N LYS A 105 -2.93 13.42 2.53
CA LYS A 105 -1.51 13.35 2.13
C LYS A 105 -0.67 12.42 2.99
N MET A 106 -0.90 12.33 4.31
CA MET A 106 -0.13 11.43 5.19
C MET A 106 -0.43 9.96 4.91
N PHE A 107 -1.69 9.60 4.62
CA PHE A 107 -2.02 8.23 4.23
C PHE A 107 -1.42 7.84 2.89
N ILE A 108 -1.45 8.75 1.91
CA ILE A 108 -0.78 8.54 0.62
C ILE A 108 0.72 8.28 0.82
N VAL A 109 1.37 9.02 1.74
CA VAL A 109 2.79 8.80 2.08
C VAL A 109 3.00 7.44 2.73
N CYS A 110 2.20 7.06 3.73
CA CYS A 110 2.29 5.73 4.35
C CYS A 110 2.12 4.61 3.31
N TYR A 111 1.19 4.77 2.37
CA TYR A 111 0.98 3.83 1.28
C TYR A 111 2.13 3.79 0.28
N LEU A 112 2.69 4.93 -0.11
CA LEU A 112 3.87 4.97 -0.98
C LEU A 112 5.06 4.29 -0.31
N VAL A 113 5.28 4.55 0.97
CA VAL A 113 6.32 3.88 1.77
C VAL A 113 6.07 2.38 1.78
N GLU A 114 4.83 1.93 2.04
CA GLU A 114 4.51 0.51 2.03
C GLU A 114 4.78 -0.10 0.65
N ILE A 115 4.32 0.49 -0.45
CA ILE A 115 4.59 0.00 -1.82
C ILE A 115 6.09 -0.08 -2.11
N VAL A 116 6.89 0.91 -1.71
CA VAL A 116 8.34 0.89 -1.90
C VAL A 116 8.97 -0.25 -1.09
N VAL A 117 8.55 -0.42 0.16
CA VAL A 117 8.96 -1.53 1.03
C VAL A 117 8.56 -2.87 0.40
N LEU A 118 7.36 -2.96 -0.19
CA LEU A 118 6.87 -4.13 -0.92
C LEU A 118 7.78 -4.48 -2.10
N LEU A 119 8.14 -3.50 -2.92
CA LEU A 119 9.00 -3.69 -4.09
C LEU A 119 10.41 -4.14 -3.69
N ILE A 120 10.99 -3.52 -2.67
CA ILE A 120 12.31 -3.90 -2.16
C ILE A 120 12.27 -5.34 -1.64
N PHE A 121 11.26 -5.69 -0.85
CA PHE A 121 11.15 -7.03 -0.29
C PHE A 121 10.77 -8.11 -1.30
N SER A 122 9.99 -7.78 -2.34
CA SER A 122 9.64 -8.75 -3.38
C SER A 122 10.83 -9.13 -4.25
N GLU A 123 11.74 -8.18 -4.49
CA GLU A 123 12.88 -8.40 -5.37
C GLU A 123 14.13 -8.91 -4.64
N THR A 124 14.26 -8.67 -3.33
CA THR A 124 15.47 -9.04 -2.59
C THR A 124 15.32 -10.38 -1.83
N LYS A 125 16.38 -11.20 -1.81
CA LYS A 125 16.48 -12.38 -0.91
C LYS A 125 16.67 -11.96 0.57
N TRP A 126 16.50 -10.67 0.91
CA TRP A 126 16.83 -10.12 2.22
C TRP A 126 15.97 -10.71 3.32
N ILE A 127 14.66 -10.83 3.12
CA ILE A 127 13.78 -11.46 4.12
C ILE A 127 14.22 -12.89 4.40
N LEU A 128 14.52 -13.65 3.34
CA LEU A 128 14.99 -15.02 3.46
C LEU A 128 16.32 -15.08 4.24
N ASN A 129 17.28 -14.20 3.90
CA ASN A 129 18.60 -14.18 4.52
C ASN A 129 18.61 -13.70 5.98
N LEU A 130 17.82 -12.68 6.30
CA LEU A 130 17.80 -12.05 7.62
C LEU A 130 16.89 -12.77 8.61
N PHE A 131 15.69 -13.17 8.17
CA PHE A 131 14.65 -13.68 9.06
C PHE A 131 14.41 -15.18 8.91
N CYS A 132 14.57 -15.74 7.71
CA CYS A 132 14.23 -17.14 7.44
C CYS A 132 15.43 -18.09 7.44
N LYS A 133 16.66 -17.58 7.43
CA LYS A 133 17.86 -18.43 7.43
C LYS A 133 17.92 -19.24 8.72
N LYS A 134 18.26 -20.53 8.61
CA LYS A 134 18.49 -21.35 9.81
C LYS A 134 19.66 -20.75 10.58
N SER A 135 19.46 -20.50 11.86
CA SER A 135 20.55 -20.09 12.73
C SER A 135 21.53 -21.25 12.81
N ARG A 136 22.81 -21.03 12.45
CA ARG A 136 23.89 -21.94 12.87
C ARG A 136 24.18 -21.71 14.34
N ILE A 137 23.18 -21.82 15.22
CA ILE A 137 23.50 -22.20 16.59
C ILE A 137 23.79 -23.68 16.45
N SER A 138 25.08 -23.93 16.30
CA SER A 138 25.72 -25.22 16.38
C SER A 138 25.07 -26.07 17.45
N ASN A 139 24.80 -27.32 17.11
CA ASN A 139 24.84 -28.39 18.10
C ASN A 139 26.06 -28.16 18.99
N LEU A 140 25.83 -27.79 20.24
CA LEU A 140 26.78 -27.83 21.33
C LEU A 140 26.00 -28.26 22.56
#